data_AF-A0A2G1LQJ7-F1
#
_entry.id   AF-A0A2G1LQJ7-F1
#
_cell.length_a   1.000
_cell.length_b   1.000
_cell.length_c   1.000
_cell.angle_alpha   90.00
_cell.angle_beta   90.00
_cell.angle_gamma   90.00
#
_symmetry.space_group_name_H-M   'P 1'
#
loop_
_entity.id
_entity.type
_entity.pdbx_description
1 polymer ?
#
loop_
_entity_poly.entity_id
_entity_poly.type
_entity_poly.pdbx_seq_one_letter_code
_entity_poly.pdbx_strand_id
1 'polypeptide(L)' 'MTGIAADAINIARRQYLAEDGEIYPVVAWFDIEGNDCEPAEAVSAVAGTEGRWWPLALCDFSGALQ' A
#
# COMPACT_ATOMS: atom_id res chain seq x y z
N MET A 1 23.90 8.90 8.99
CA MET A 1 22.72 9.59 8.42
C MET A 1 21.71 8.52 8.07
N THR A 2 20.88 8.11 9.03
CA THR A 2 19.78 7.17 8.79
C THR A 2 18.61 8.00 8.30
N GLY A 3 18.41 8.04 6.98
CA GLY A 3 17.18 8.56 6.42
C GLY A 3 16.02 7.74 6.98
N ILE A 4 14.94 8.42 7.38
CA ILE A 4 13.71 7.76 7.79
C ILE A 4 13.20 7.06 6.51
N ALA A 5 13.42 5.75 6.38
CA ALA A 5 12.76 4.97 5.36
C ALA A 5 11.32 4.78 5.85
N ALA A 6 10.50 5.81 5.60
CA ALA A 6 9.07 5.69 5.82
C ALA A 6 8.51 4.79 4.71
N ASP A 7 7.71 3.82 5.10
CA ASP A 7 6.85 3.09 4.18
C ASP A 7 6.12 4.07 3.25
N ALA A 8 5.97 3.70 1.98
CA ALA A 8 5.27 4.52 1.00
C ALA A 8 4.51 3.65 0.00
N ILE A 9 3.41 4.16 -0.53
CA ILE A 9 2.62 3.48 -1.57
C ILE A 9 2.47 4.38 -2.80
N ASN A 10 2.64 3.79 -3.98
CA ASN A 10 2.28 4.38 -5.26
C ASN A 10 1.04 3.69 -5.80
N ILE A 11 -0.12 4.34 -5.64
CA ILE A 11 -1.42 3.80 -6.02
C ILE A 11 -1.51 3.59 -7.53
N ALA A 12 -1.06 4.56 -8.33
CA ALA A 12 -1.12 4.49 -9.80
C ALA A 12 -0.27 3.34 -10.38
N ARG A 13 0.87 3.05 -9.75
CA ARG A 13 1.77 1.96 -10.16
C ARG A 13 1.50 0.64 -9.44
N ARG A 14 0.59 0.63 -8.46
CA ARG A 14 0.28 -0.52 -7.59
C ARG A 14 1.54 -1.08 -6.92
N GLN A 15 2.33 -0.21 -6.28
CA GLN A 15 3.60 -0.56 -5.65
C GLN A 15 3.68 -0.05 -4.21
N TYR A 16 4.26 -0.84 -3.32
CA TYR A 16 4.58 -0.49 -1.94
C TYR A 16 6.09 -0.53 -1.73
N LEU A 17 6.66 0.55 -1.19
CA LEU A 17 8.04 0.67 -0.76
C LEU A 17 8.08 0.39 0.73
N ALA A 18 8.76 -0.68 1.12
CA ALA A 18 8.96 -1.05 2.53
C ALA A 18 10.15 -0.29 3.14
N GLU A 19 10.22 -0.25 4.48
CA GLU A 19 11.31 0.37 5.24
C GLU A 19 12.71 -0.16 4.89
N ASP A 20 12.82 -1.40 4.41
CA ASP A 20 14.09 -2.00 3.97
C ASP A 20 14.53 -1.52 2.57
N GLY A 21 13.69 -0.70 1.90
CA GLY A 21 13.92 -0.16 0.57
C GLY A 21 13.44 -1.06 -0.57
N GLU A 22 12.89 -2.23 -0.27
CA GLU A 22 12.35 -3.14 -1.28
C GLU A 22 10.96 -2.68 -1.77
N ILE A 23 10.67 -2.99 -3.04
CA ILE A 23 9.39 -2.66 -3.66
C ILE A 23 8.58 -3.94 -3.88
N TYR A 24 7.40 -3.97 -3.27
CA TYR A 24 6.45 -5.06 -3.40
C TYR A 24 5.23 -4.65 -4.24
N PRO A 25 4.66 -5.56 -5.05
CA PRO A 25 3.43 -5.27 -5.78
C PRO A 25 2.24 -5.23 -4.82
N VAL A 26 1.29 -4.33 -5.09
CA VAL A 26 -0.02 -4.35 -4.44
C VAL A 26 -0.92 -5.32 -5.20
N VAL A 27 -1.38 -6.36 -4.50
CA VAL A 27 -2.10 -7.50 -5.08
C VAL A 27 -3.61 -7.44 -4.83
N ALA A 28 -4.07 -6.68 -3.84
CA ALA A 28 -5.48 -6.50 -3.54
C ALA A 28 -5.78 -5.11 -2.94
N TRP A 29 -7.03 -4.66 -3.08
CA TRP A 29 -7.55 -3.37 -2.61
C TRP A 29 -8.93 -3.59 -2.01
N PHE A 30 -9.18 -3.03 -0.83
CA PHE A 30 -10.45 -3.21 -0.13
C PHE A 30 -11.09 -1.88 0.26
N ASP A 31 -12.40 -1.78 0.05
CA ASP A 31 -13.23 -0.65 0.45
C ASP A 31 -13.52 -0.66 1.96
N ILE A 32 -14.34 0.29 2.42
CA ILE A 32 -14.71 0.42 3.84
C ILE A 32 -15.53 -0.75 4.38
N GLU A 33 -16.17 -1.53 3.51
CA GLU A 33 -16.94 -2.72 3.87
C GLU A 33 -16.08 -4.00 3.83
N GLY A 34 -14.85 -3.89 3.30
CA GLY A 34 -13.90 -5.00 3.15
C GLY A 34 -14.06 -5.76 1.84
N ASN A 35 -14.78 -5.22 0.86
CA ASN A 35 -14.95 -5.84 -0.45
C ASN A 35 -13.83 -5.42 -1.40
N ASP A 36 -13.52 -6.28 -2.37
CA ASP A 36 -12.62 -5.94 -3.48
C ASP A 36 -13.13 -4.71 -4.22
N CYS A 37 -12.25 -3.74 -4.45
CA CYS A 37 -12.59 -2.48 -5.08
C CYS A 37 -11.48 -1.95 -6.00
N GLU A 38 -11.74 -0.83 -6.66
CA GLU A 38 -10.72 -0.10 -7.39
C GLU A 38 -9.88 0.78 -6.43
N PRO A 39 -8.61 1.08 -6.77
CA PRO A 39 -7.72 1.83 -5.87
C PRO A 39 -8.22 3.22 -5.45
N ALA A 40 -9.13 3.83 -6.22
CA ALA A 40 -9.71 5.13 -5.92
C ALA A 40 -10.71 5.10 -4.75
N GLU A 41 -11.27 3.93 -4.46
CA GLU A 41 -12.30 3.72 -3.42
C GLU A 41 -11.73 2.96 -2.21
N ALA A 42 -10.49 2.46 -2.34
CA ALA A 42 -9.85 1.64 -1.35
C ALA A 42 -9.49 2.42 -0.08
N VAL A 43 -9.79 1.82 1.07
CA VAL A 43 -9.31 2.29 2.38
C VAL A 43 -8.16 1.43 2.92
N SER A 44 -7.98 0.23 2.36
CA SER A 44 -6.86 -0.65 2.65
C SER A 44 -6.37 -1.39 1.41
N ALA A 45 -5.13 -1.87 1.47
CA ALA A 45 -4.50 -2.63 0.40
C ALA A 45 -3.66 -3.76 0.97
N VAL A 46 -3.33 -4.75 0.14
CA VAL A 46 -2.37 -5.81 0.48
C VAL A 46 -1.24 -5.77 -0.51
N ALA A 47 -0.01 -5.60 -0.02
CA ALA A 47 1.20 -5.73 -0.82
C ALA A 47 1.95 -7.01 -0.49
N GLY A 48 2.68 -7.55 -1.47
CA GLY A 48 3.56 -8.69 -1.25
C GLY A 48 3.58 -9.69 -2.41
N THR A 49 4.25 -10.80 -2.18
CA THR A 49 4.40 -11.90 -3.14
C THR A 49 3.95 -13.22 -2.51
N GLU A 50 4.04 -14.32 -3.25
CA GLU A 50 3.79 -15.65 -2.69
C GLU A 50 4.68 -15.88 -1.45
N GLY A 51 4.05 -16.10 -0.29
CA GLY A 51 4.73 -16.39 0.97
C GLY A 51 4.87 -15.22 1.94
N ARG A 52 4.58 -13.97 1.55
CA ARG A 52 4.62 -12.83 2.48
C ARG A 52 3.72 -11.67 2.03
N TRP A 53 2.78 -11.29 2.89
CA TRP A 53 1.84 -10.18 2.66
C TRP A 53 1.89 -9.16 3.78
N TRP A 54 1.69 -7.90 3.41
CA TRP A 54 1.64 -6.75 4.30
C TRP A 54 0.31 -6.03 4.11
N PRO A 55 -0.51 -5.88 5.17
CA PRO A 55 -1.69 -5.03 5.13
C PRO A 55 -1.27 -3.57 5.20
N LEU A 56 -1.86 -2.74 4.33
CA LEU A 56 -1.61 -1.31 4.26
C LEU A 56 -2.92 -0.58 4.54
N ALA A 57 -2.96 0.23 5.59
CA ALA A 57 -4.08 1.14 5.83
C ALA A 57 -3.85 2.42 5.02
N LEU A 58 -4.68 2.67 4.00
CA LEU A 58 -4.49 3.81 3.09
C LEU A 58 -4.78 5.15 3.76
N CYS A 59 -5.56 5.15 4.85
CA CYS A 59 -5.75 6.31 5.70
C CYS A 59 -4.44 6.82 6.33
N ASP A 60 -3.45 5.95 6.53
CA ASP A 60 -2.16 6.34 7.11
C ASP A 60 -1.27 7.05 6.06
N PHE A 61 -1.60 6.91 4.78
CA PHE A 61 -0.91 7.52 3.64
C PHE A 61 -1.67 8.72 3.05
N SER A 62 -2.65 9.28 3.77
CA SER A 62 -3.64 10.27 3.30
C SER A 62 -3.10 11.60 2.74
N GLY A 63 -1.77 11.78 2.66
CA GLY A 63 -1.14 12.89 1.94
C GLY A 63 -1.03 12.70 0.42
N ALA A 64 -1.33 11.52 -0.13
CA ALA A 64 -1.09 11.18 -1.54
C ALA A 64 -2.33 11.29 -2.47
N LEU A 65 -3.51 11.65 -1.95
CA LEU A 65 -4.77 11.72 -2.71
C LEU A 65 -5.16 13.14 -3.18
N GLN A 66 -4.20 14.07 -3.34
CA GLN A 66 -4.45 15.40 -3.92
C GLN A 66 -4.17 15.47 -5.42
#